data_AF-A0A352IXS2-F1
#
_entry.id   AF-A0A352IXS2-F1
#
_cell.length_a   1.000
_cell.length_b   1.000
_cell.length_c   1.000
_cell.angle_alpha   90.00
_cell.angle_beta   90.00
_cell.angle_gamma   90.00
#
_symmetry.space_group_name_H-M   'P 1'
#
loop_
_entity.id
_entity.type
_entity.pdbx_description
1 polymer ?
#
loop_
_entity_poly.entity_id
_entity_poly.type
_entity_poly.pdbx_seq_one_letter_code
_entity_poly.pdbx_strand_id
1 'polypeptide(L)'
;EKGRVISYGTSSYGYDVRCSNEFKIFTNVHSATVDPKNFDENSFVNYTGDVCIIPPNSFALARTVEYFRIPRSVLTICLGKSTYAR
;
A
#
# COMPACT_ATOMS: atom_id res chain seq x y z
N GLU A 1 5.44 14.67 -21.86
CA GLU A 1 6.64 13.91 -21.42
C GLU A 1 6.25 13.00 -20.27
N LYS A 2 6.62 11.71 -20.31
CA LYS A 2 6.45 10.83 -19.14
C LYS A 2 7.58 11.19 -18.17
N GLY A 3 7.25 11.94 -17.11
CA GLY A 3 8.21 12.30 -16.06
C GLY A 3 8.86 11.06 -15.44
N ARG A 4 9.96 11.26 -14.70
CA ARG A 4 10.61 10.16 -13.95
C ARG A 4 9.60 9.55 -12.98
N VAL A 5 9.45 8.23 -13.02
CA VAL A 5 8.56 7.46 -12.14
C VAL A 5 9.37 6.46 -11.33
N ILE A 6 8.82 6.02 -10.20
CA ILE A 6 9.31 4.83 -9.51
C ILE A 6 9.04 3.64 -10.43
N SER A 7 10.07 2.86 -10.74
CA SER A 7 9.98 1.74 -11.68
C SER A 7 9.04 0.64 -11.18
N TYR A 8 8.47 -0.13 -12.12
CA TYR A 8 7.58 -1.26 -11.85
C TYR A 8 7.70 -2.33 -12.94
N GLY A 9 7.14 -3.52 -12.70
CA GLY A 9 7.16 -4.66 -13.62
C GLY A 9 8.19 -5.73 -13.26
N THR A 10 8.53 -6.59 -14.22
CA THR A 10 9.46 -7.70 -14.00
C THR A 10 10.87 -7.19 -13.72
N SER A 11 11.48 -7.74 -12.66
CA SER A 11 12.87 -7.56 -12.29
C SER A 11 13.62 -8.90 -12.43
N SER A 12 14.95 -8.90 -12.30
CA SER A 12 15.78 -10.08 -12.53
C SER A 12 15.36 -11.30 -11.70
N TYR A 13 14.88 -11.09 -10.47
CA TYR A 13 14.43 -12.15 -9.56
C TYR A 13 13.16 -11.76 -8.79
N GLY A 14 12.28 -10.97 -9.40
CA GLY A 14 11.08 -10.50 -8.73
C GLY A 14 10.14 -9.73 -9.62
N TYR A 15 9.07 -9.21 -9.02
CA TYR A 15 8.09 -8.39 -9.71
C TYR A 15 7.77 -7.17 -8.85
N ASP A 16 8.04 -5.99 -9.41
CA ASP A 16 7.77 -4.70 -8.78
C ASP A 16 6.31 -4.30 -9.03
N VAL A 17 5.49 -4.40 -8.00
CA VAL A 17 4.06 -4.03 -8.05
C VAL A 17 3.82 -2.53 -8.04
N ARG A 18 2.69 -2.09 -8.58
CA ARG A 18 2.24 -0.70 -8.55
C ARG A 18 1.22 -0.47 -7.46
N CYS A 19 1.27 0.70 -6.83
CA CYS A 19 0.25 1.18 -5.91
C CYS A 19 -0.95 1.74 -6.69
N SER A 20 -2.18 1.38 -6.31
CA SER A 20 -3.40 1.99 -6.83
C SER A 20 -3.58 3.42 -6.34
N ASN A 21 -4.52 4.16 -6.95
CA ASN A 21 -4.91 5.50 -6.53
C ASN A 21 -5.92 5.52 -5.37
N GLU A 22 -6.28 4.37 -4.80
CA GLU A 22 -7.22 4.23 -3.68
C GLU A 22 -6.46 3.95 -2.37
N PHE A 23 -6.69 4.78 -1.36
CA PHE A 23 -6.00 4.75 -0.07
C PHE A 23 -6.98 4.80 1.10
N LYS A 24 -6.67 4.10 2.19
CA LYS A 24 -7.30 4.23 3.51
C LYS A 24 -6.26 4.76 4.49
N ILE A 25 -6.36 6.03 4.88
CA ILE A 25 -5.40 6.69 5.77
C ILE A 25 -5.88 6.55 7.21
N PHE A 26 -5.04 6.03 8.11
CA PHE A 26 -5.39 5.88 9.52
C PHE A 26 -5.50 7.24 10.23
N THR A 27 -6.57 7.41 11.00
CA THR A 27 -6.81 8.61 11.83
C THR A 27 -7.14 8.21 13.26
N ASN A 28 -6.47 8.83 14.23
CA ASN A 28 -6.70 8.60 15.66
C ASN A 28 -7.77 9.53 16.26
N VAL A 29 -8.47 10.32 15.43
CA VAL A 29 -9.42 11.36 15.87
C VAL A 29 -10.53 10.78 16.77
N HIS A 30 -10.88 9.51 16.61
CA HIS A 30 -11.92 8.85 17.39
C HIS A 30 -11.41 8.12 18.64
N SER A 31 -10.10 8.16 18.94
CA SER A 31 -9.48 7.51 20.11
C SER A 31 -9.87 6.03 20.28
N ALA A 32 -10.26 5.36 19.19
CA ALA A 32 -10.67 3.97 19.21
C ALA A 32 -9.43 3.08 19.38
N THR A 33 -9.52 2.12 20.31
CA THR A 33 -8.53 1.04 20.43
C THR A 33 -8.60 0.18 19.17
N VAL A 34 -7.49 0.02 18.47
CA VAL A 34 -7.41 -0.83 17.27
C VAL A 34 -7.59 -2.29 17.68
N ASP A 35 -8.71 -2.91 17.29
CA ASP A 35 -8.96 -4.34 17.44
C ASP A 35 -8.72 -5.07 16.10
N PRO A 36 -7.65 -5.86 15.96
CA PRO A 36 -7.37 -6.60 14.72
C PRO A 36 -8.43 -7.64 14.35
N LYS A 37 -9.28 -8.08 15.30
CA LYS A 37 -10.39 -9.01 15.03
C LYS A 37 -11.65 -8.29 14.56
N ASN A 38 -11.81 -7.03 14.94
CA ASN A 38 -12.96 -6.19 14.62
C ASN A 38 -12.48 -4.90 13.96
N PHE A 39 -12.12 -5.00 12.68
CA PHE A 39 -11.61 -3.87 11.93
C PHE A 39 -12.69 -2.78 11.76
N ASP A 40 -12.48 -1.63 12.38
CA ASP A 40 -13.41 -0.49 12.32
C ASP A 40 -13.07 0.45 11.15
N GLU A 41 -13.99 0.54 10.19
CA GLU A 41 -13.83 1.43 9.04
C GLU A 41 -13.81 2.92 9.42
N ASN A 42 -14.38 3.31 10.56
CA ASN A 42 -14.38 4.70 11.03
C ASN A 42 -13.00 5.18 11.47
N SER A 43 -12.06 4.26 11.73
CA SER A 43 -10.66 4.59 12.04
C SER A 43 -9.84 4.98 10.79
N PHE A 44 -10.47 5.00 9.61
CA PHE A 44 -9.83 5.30 8.34
C PHE A 44 -10.57 6.38 7.55
N VAL A 45 -9.80 7.24 6.90
CA VAL A 45 -10.30 8.18 5.90
C VAL A 45 -10.01 7.60 4.52
N ASN A 46 -11.06 7.37 3.73
CA ASN A 46 -10.92 6.97 2.33
C ASN A 46 -10.41 8.16 1.51
N TYR A 47 -9.36 7.95 0.73
CA TYR A 47 -8.77 8.94 -0.15
C TYR A 47 -8.54 8.34 -1.54
N THR A 48 -8.88 9.10 -2.58
CA THR A 48 -8.60 8.71 -3.97
C THR A 48 -7.85 9.84 -4.66
N GLY A 49 -6.67 9.53 -5.17
CA GLY A 49 -5.81 10.52 -5.84
C GLY A 49 -4.48 9.93 -6.30
N ASP A 50 -3.77 10.68 -7.14
CA ASP A 50 -2.49 10.24 -7.70
C ASP A 50 -1.34 10.25 -6.68
N VAL A 51 -1.49 11.00 -5.58
CA VAL A 51 -0.49 11.14 -4.52
C VAL A 51 -1.18 11.06 -3.16
N CYS A 52 -0.75 10.12 -2.32
CA CYS A 52 -1.21 10.01 -0.93
C CYS A 52 -0.19 10.60 0.03
N ILE A 53 -0.63 11.46 0.94
CA ILE A 53 0.20 12.02 2.02
C ILE A 53 -0.10 11.23 3.29
N ILE A 54 0.92 10.54 3.82
CA ILE A 54 0.81 9.80 5.08
C ILE A 54 1.20 10.76 6.23
N PRO A 55 0.33 10.97 7.23
CA PRO A 55 0.67 11.77 8.39
C PRO A 55 1.90 11.20 9.14
N PRO A 56 2.71 12.05 9.79
CA PRO A 56 3.86 11.58 10.55
C PRO A 56 3.43 10.61 11.65
N ASN A 57 4.21 9.54 11.84
CA ASN A 57 3.93 8.46 12.81
C ASN A 57 2.57 7.76 12.62
N SER A 58 1.99 7.84 11.41
CA SER A 58 0.77 7.12 11.03
C SER A 58 1.06 6.12 9.91
N PHE A 59 0.02 5.44 9.42
CA PHE A 59 0.10 4.52 8.29
C PHE A 59 -1.12 4.66 7.36
N ALA A 60 -0.98 4.13 6.16
CA ALA A 60 -2.06 4.06 5.18
C ALA A 60 -2.09 2.67 4.53
N LEU A 61 -3.28 2.23 4.16
CA LEU A 61 -3.49 1.02 3.37
C LEU A 61 -3.78 1.41 1.93
N ALA A 62 -3.28 0.61 0.99
CA ALA A 62 -3.58 0.70 -0.43
C ALA A 62 -3.65 -0.72 -1.00
N ARG A 63 -4.02 -0.84 -2.27
CA ARG A 63 -3.99 -2.11 -3.00
C ARG A 63 -3.02 -2.05 -4.17
N THR A 64 -2.58 -3.22 -4.64
CA THR A 64 -1.83 -3.30 -5.89
C THR A 64 -2.74 -3.06 -7.08
N VAL A 65 -2.20 -2.47 -8.14
CA VAL A 65 -2.89 -2.42 -9.44
C VAL A 65 -3.00 -3.83 -10.03
N GLU A 66 -1.96 -4.63 -9.84
CA GLU A 66 -1.91 -6.02 -10.28
C GLU A 66 -2.78 -6.94 -9.41
N TYR A 67 -3.34 -7.96 -10.06
CA TYR A 67 -4.07 -9.04 -9.40
C TYR A 67 -3.26 -10.34 -9.52
N PHE A 68 -3.00 -10.97 -8.37
CA PHE A 68 -2.16 -12.16 -8.29
C PHE A 68 -2.99 -13.43 -8.09
N ARG A 69 -2.70 -14.47 -8.89
CA ARG A 69 -3.17 -15.84 -8.66
C ARG A 69 -1.96 -16.71 -8.38
N ILE A 70 -1.66 -16.94 -7.10
CA ILE A 70 -0.47 -17.69 -6.70
C ILE A 70 -0.75 -19.20 -6.78
N PRO A 71 0.03 -19.98 -7.55
CA PRO A 71 -0.10 -21.43 -7.60
C PRO A 71 0.20 -22.09 -6.26
N ARG A 72 -0.36 -23.28 -6.00
CA ARG A 72 -0.18 -24.00 -4.72
C ARG A 72 1.26 -24.37 -4.37
N SER A 73 2.14 -24.45 -5.36
CA SER A 73 3.56 -24.77 -5.20
C SER A 73 4.46 -23.55 -4.98
N VAL A 74 3.88 -22.34 -4.86
CA VAL A 74 4.62 -21.08 -4.82
C VAL A 74 4.26 -20.29 -3.57
N LEU A 75 5.29 -19.77 -2.88
CA LEU A 75 5.16 -18.78 -1.81
C LEU A 75 5.89 -17.51 -2.24
N THR A 76 5.27 -16.35 -2.06
CA THR A 76 5.83 -15.05 -2.42
C THR A 76 6.18 -14.23 -1.19
N ILE A 77 7.24 -13.43 -1.26
CA ILE A 77 7.64 -12.46 -0.22
C ILE A 77 7.58 -11.06 -0.84
N CYS A 78 7.04 -10.10 -0.10
CA CYS A 78 6.97 -8.69 -0.52
C CYS A 78 7.98 -7.86 0.27
N LEU A 79 8.81 -7.08 -0.43
CA LEU A 79 9.81 -6.19 0.15
C LEU A 79 9.62 -4.76 -0.38
N GLY A 80 9.86 -3.77 0.48
CA GLY A 80 9.78 -2.36 0.11
C GLY A 80 10.92 -1.94 -0.82
N LYS A 81 10.64 -1.01 -1.74
CA LYS A 81 11.68 -0.39 -2.57
C LYS A 81 12.50 0.61 -1.78
N SER A 82 13.80 0.69 -2.09
CA SER A 82 14.74 1.61 -1.44
C SER A 82 14.33 3.09 -1.55
N THR A 83 13.59 3.48 -2.59
CA THR A 83 13.07 4.84 -2.74
C THR A 83 12.13 5.24 -1.60
N TYR A 84 11.36 4.31 -1.04
CA TYR A 84 10.46 4.53 0.08
C TYR A 84 11.09 4.22 1.45
N ALA A 85 12.10 3.35 1.50
CA ALA A 85 12.71 2.90 2.75
C ALA A 85 13.84 3.82 3.26
N ARG A 86 14.45 4.61 2.38
CA ARG A 86 15.51 5.57 2.70
C ARG A 86 14.95 6.81 3.40
#